data_AF-Q5ND37-F1
#
_entry.id   AF-Q5ND37-F1
#
_cell.length_a   1.000
_cell.length_b   1.000
_cell.length_c   1.000
_cell.angle_alpha   90.00
_cell.angle_beta   90.00
_cell.angle_gamma   90.00
#
_symmetry.space_group_name_H-M   'P 1'
#
loop_
_entity.id
_entity.type
_entity.pdbx_description
1 polymer ?
#
loop_
_entity_poly.entity_id
_entity_poly.type
_entity_poly.pdbx_seq_one_letter_code
_entity_poly.pdbx_strand_id
1 'polypeptide(L)'
;MQALVLLLWTGALLGHGSSQNVPSSSEGSPVPDSTGEPVEEEDPFFKVPVNKLAAAVSNFGYDLYRLRSSASPTGNVLLSPLSVATALSALSLELRVKSSFVAPLEKSYGTRPRILTGNPRVDLQEINNWVQAQMKGKIARSTREMPSALSILLLGVAYFKGQWVTKFDSRKTTLQDFHLDEDRTVRVPMMSDPKAILRYGLDSDL
;
A
#
# COMPACT_ATOMS: atom_id res chain seq x y z
N MET A 1 0.66 -5.36 35.77
CA MET A 1 -0.18 -5.72 34.61
C MET A 1 0.73 -5.78 33.40
N GLN A 2 0.95 -6.97 32.83
CA GLN A 2 1.75 -7.11 31.62
C GLN A 2 0.89 -6.62 30.44
N ALA A 3 1.28 -5.51 29.84
CA ALA A 3 0.65 -5.00 28.63
C ALA A 3 1.02 -5.91 27.46
N LEU A 4 0.01 -6.53 26.85
CA LEU A 4 0.16 -7.33 25.66
C LEU A 4 0.38 -6.37 24.49
N VAL A 5 1.62 -6.25 24.02
CA VAL A 5 1.95 -5.39 22.88
C VAL A 5 2.02 -6.24 21.61
N LEU A 6 1.30 -5.82 20.58
CA LEU A 6 1.27 -6.47 19.28
C LEU A 6 1.70 -5.51 18.18
N LEU A 7 2.88 -5.79 17.61
CA LEU A 7 3.33 -5.27 16.33
C LEU A 7 2.97 -6.28 15.24
N LEU A 8 2.19 -5.83 14.25
CA LEU A 8 1.84 -6.59 13.06
C LEU A 8 2.65 -6.06 11.88
N TRP A 9 3.34 -6.99 11.25
CA TRP A 9 4.58 -6.78 10.51
C TRP A 9 4.34 -7.37 9.12
N THR A 10 4.06 -6.55 8.11
CA THR A 10 3.59 -7.05 6.81
C THR A 10 4.69 -6.94 5.76
N GLY A 11 5.24 -8.10 5.36
CA GLY A 11 6.26 -8.20 4.31
C GLY A 11 5.60 -8.15 2.93
N ALA A 12 6.13 -7.29 2.05
CA ALA A 12 5.65 -7.16 0.67
C ALA A 12 5.95 -8.45 -0.12
N LEU A 13 4.90 -9.15 -0.56
CA LEU A 13 5.01 -10.19 -1.59
C LEU A 13 5.34 -9.53 -2.93
N LEU A 14 6.57 -9.74 -3.43
CA LEU A 14 6.95 -9.40 -4.79
C LEU A 14 6.39 -10.46 -5.74
N GLY A 15 5.20 -10.23 -6.28
CA GLY A 15 4.62 -11.04 -7.35
C GLY A 15 5.24 -10.68 -8.70
N HIS A 16 5.88 -11.64 -9.36
CA HIS A 16 6.18 -11.55 -10.79
C HIS A 16 4.89 -11.84 -11.56
N GLY A 17 4.36 -10.83 -12.25
CA GLY A 17 3.22 -10.97 -13.15
C GLY A 17 3.67 -11.30 -14.57
N SER A 18 3.48 -12.55 -14.99
CA SER A 18 3.59 -12.95 -16.39
C SER A 18 2.25 -12.68 -17.08
N SER A 19 2.25 -11.82 -18.10
CA SER A 19 1.09 -11.60 -18.98
C SER A 19 0.73 -12.90 -19.70
N GLN A 20 -0.49 -13.40 -19.49
CA GLN A 20 -1.15 -14.30 -20.43
C GLN A 20 -2.47 -13.69 -20.88
N ASN A 21 -2.60 -13.52 -22.20
CA ASN A 21 -3.82 -13.13 -22.88
C ASN A 21 -4.91 -14.19 -22.65
N VAL A 22 -6.13 -13.75 -22.31
CA VAL A 22 -7.33 -14.59 -22.29
C VAL A 22 -8.16 -14.24 -23.53
N PRO A 23 -8.65 -15.23 -24.32
CA PRO A 23 -9.50 -14.96 -25.47
C PRO A 23 -10.95 -14.70 -25.06
N SER A 24 -11.64 -13.92 -25.89
CA SER A 24 -13.06 -13.58 -25.80
C SER A 24 -13.97 -14.81 -25.88
N SER A 25 -14.93 -14.95 -24.94
CA SER A 25 -16.03 -15.91 -25.06
C SER A 25 -17.37 -15.29 -24.65
N SER A 26 -18.25 -15.17 -25.66
CA SER A 26 -19.72 -15.22 -25.71
C SER A 26 -20.55 -14.85 -24.46
N GLU A 27 -21.43 -13.87 -24.69
CA GLU A 27 -22.54 -13.40 -23.85
C GLU A 27 -23.47 -14.54 -23.36
N GLY A 28 -23.74 -14.56 -22.05
CA GLY A 28 -24.79 -15.35 -21.43
C GLY A 28 -25.79 -14.41 -20.74
N SER A 29 -27.09 -14.62 -20.96
CA SER A 29 -28.18 -13.76 -20.48
C SER A 29 -28.28 -13.68 -18.95
N PRO A 30 -28.72 -12.54 -18.37
CA PRO A 30 -28.79 -12.34 -16.92
C PRO A 30 -29.96 -13.09 -16.25
N VAL A 31 -29.74 -13.52 -15.01
CA VAL A 31 -30.72 -14.17 -14.12
C VAL A 31 -31.37 -13.10 -13.21
N PRO A 32 -32.71 -13.07 -13.03
CA PRO A 32 -33.37 -12.01 -12.26
C PRO A 32 -33.32 -12.20 -10.74
N ASP A 33 -33.20 -11.10 -10.00
CA ASP A 33 -33.47 -10.99 -8.55
C ASP A 33 -34.92 -10.51 -8.30
N SER A 34 -35.38 -10.67 -7.06
CA SER A 34 -36.70 -10.41 -6.47
C SER A 34 -37.33 -9.02 -6.70
N THR A 35 -36.66 -8.10 -7.41
CA THR A 35 -37.16 -6.78 -7.80
C THR A 35 -37.30 -6.58 -9.31
N GLY A 36 -36.92 -7.57 -10.14
CA GLY A 36 -37.16 -7.58 -11.58
C GLY A 36 -36.28 -6.64 -12.41
N GLU A 37 -35.34 -5.90 -11.80
CA GLU A 37 -34.35 -5.14 -12.56
C GLU A 37 -33.15 -6.03 -12.96
N PRO A 38 -32.72 -5.99 -14.24
CA PRO A 38 -31.50 -6.67 -14.64
C PRO A 38 -30.31 -5.98 -13.98
N VAL A 39 -29.69 -6.66 -13.01
CA VAL A 39 -28.41 -6.24 -12.44
C VAL A 39 -27.36 -6.39 -13.54
N GLU A 40 -26.70 -5.28 -13.91
CA GLU A 40 -25.54 -5.34 -14.81
C GLU A 40 -24.53 -6.36 -14.25
N GLU A 41 -24.12 -7.29 -15.11
CA GLU A 41 -23.22 -8.36 -14.69
C GLU A 41 -21.88 -7.75 -14.22
N GLU A 42 -21.42 -8.13 -13.02
CA GLU A 42 -20.15 -7.62 -12.46
C GLU A 42 -19.01 -7.85 -13.47
N ASP A 43 -18.16 -6.83 -13.68
CA ASP A 43 -17.02 -6.92 -14.61
C ASP A 43 -16.23 -8.22 -14.35
N PRO A 44 -15.94 -9.03 -15.40
CA PRO A 44 -15.19 -10.27 -15.26
C PRO A 44 -13.87 -10.14 -14.47
N PHE A 45 -13.23 -8.97 -14.52
CA PHE A 45 -12.04 -8.66 -13.74
C PHE A 45 -12.28 -8.73 -12.23
N PHE A 46 -13.42 -8.24 -11.74
CA PHE A 46 -13.76 -8.22 -10.31
C PHE A 46 -14.41 -9.52 -9.81
N LYS A 47 -14.81 -10.43 -10.71
CA LYS A 47 -15.24 -11.79 -10.34
C LYS A 47 -14.12 -12.63 -9.73
N VAL A 48 -12.86 -12.31 -10.03
CA VAL A 48 -11.70 -13.02 -9.46
C VAL A 48 -11.51 -12.63 -7.98
N PRO A 49 -11.52 -13.58 -7.01
CA PRO A 49 -11.52 -13.27 -5.58
C PRO A 49 -10.35 -12.38 -5.11
N VAL A 50 -9.14 -12.61 -5.65
CA VAL A 50 -7.96 -11.80 -5.30
C VAL A 50 -8.07 -10.37 -5.85
N ASN A 51 -8.68 -10.17 -7.01
CA ASN A 51 -8.90 -8.84 -7.59
C ASN A 51 -9.94 -8.07 -6.79
N LYS A 52 -11.01 -8.75 -6.36
CA LYS A 52 -12.03 -8.17 -5.48
C LYS A 52 -11.45 -7.73 -4.14
N LEU A 53 -10.60 -8.57 -3.53
CA LEU A 53 -9.88 -8.20 -2.31
C LEU A 53 -8.92 -7.02 -2.54
N ALA A 54 -8.17 -7.03 -3.65
CA ALA A 54 -7.27 -5.94 -4.00
C ALA A 54 -8.01 -4.62 -4.22
N ALA A 55 -9.19 -4.66 -4.86
CA ALA A 55 -10.07 -3.51 -5.04
C ALA A 55 -10.57 -2.97 -3.69
N ALA A 56 -11.01 -3.85 -2.78
CA ALA A 56 -11.43 -3.44 -1.44
C ALA A 56 -10.30 -2.77 -0.64
N VAL A 57 -9.08 -3.33 -0.68
CA VAL A 57 -7.90 -2.74 -0.04
C VAL A 57 -7.50 -1.41 -0.70
N SER A 58 -7.65 -1.30 -2.01
CA SER A 58 -7.36 -0.07 -2.76
C SER A 58 -8.36 1.03 -2.44
N ASN A 59 -9.65 0.72 -2.29
CA ASN A 59 -10.68 1.67 -1.86
C ASN A 59 -10.39 2.24 -0.47
N PHE A 60 -10.06 1.39 0.50
CA PHE A 60 -9.55 1.84 1.79
C PHE A 60 -8.32 2.77 1.63
N GLY A 61 -7.44 2.44 0.68
CA GLY A 61 -6.28 3.27 0.38
C GLY A 61 -6.61 4.64 -0.20
N TYR A 62 -7.62 4.73 -1.07
CA TYR A 62 -8.12 6.01 -1.56
C TYR A 62 -8.72 6.86 -0.45
N ASP A 63 -9.51 6.25 0.46
CA ASP A 63 -10.07 6.96 1.62
C ASP A 63 -8.97 7.50 2.53
N LEU A 64 -7.95 6.69 2.82
CA LEU A 64 -6.80 7.10 3.61
C LEU A 64 -6.00 8.21 2.91
N TYR A 65 -5.82 8.13 1.58
CA TYR A 65 -5.16 9.18 0.80
C TYR A 65 -5.92 10.51 0.88
N ARG A 66 -7.25 10.50 0.73
CA ARG A 66 -8.08 11.72 0.83
C ARG A 66 -7.93 12.38 2.20
N LEU A 67 -7.97 11.60 3.28
CA LEU A 67 -7.79 12.09 4.65
C LEU A 67 -6.38 12.67 4.90
N ARG A 68 -5.34 12.07 4.30
CA ARG A 68 -3.96 12.56 4.47
C ARG A 68 -3.67 13.78 3.61
N SER A 69 -4.20 13.83 2.40
CA SER A 69 -4.06 14.96 1.48
C SER A 69 -4.77 16.20 2.01
N SER A 70 -6.00 16.05 2.53
CA SER A 70 -6.72 17.18 3.15
C SER A 70 -6.03 17.73 4.40
N ALA A 71 -5.33 16.88 5.15
CA ALA A 71 -4.56 17.30 6.33
C ALA A 71 -3.20 17.95 6.00
N SER A 72 -2.73 17.88 4.75
CA SER A 72 -1.40 18.36 4.35
C SER A 72 -1.46 19.05 2.97
N PRO A 73 -2.02 20.28 2.88
CA PRO A 73 -2.37 20.92 1.61
C PRO A 73 -1.17 21.36 0.76
N THR A 74 0.03 21.50 1.34
CA THR A 74 1.18 22.14 0.67
C THR A 74 2.37 21.22 0.43
N GLY A 75 2.26 19.93 0.78
CA GLY A 75 3.37 18.99 0.79
C GLY A 75 3.09 17.71 0.02
N ASN A 76 4.16 17.01 -0.35
CA ASN A 76 4.05 15.70 -1.00
C ASN A 76 3.39 14.68 -0.08
N VAL A 77 2.39 13.96 -0.59
CA VAL A 77 1.77 12.82 0.08
C VAL A 77 2.31 11.53 -0.53
N LEU A 78 3.17 10.83 0.21
CA LEU A 78 3.64 9.48 -0.15
C LEU A 78 3.05 8.48 0.84
N LEU A 79 2.35 7.46 0.32
CA LEU A 79 1.65 6.49 1.14
C LEU A 79 1.62 5.11 0.48
N SER A 80 1.72 4.05 1.30
CA SER A 80 1.49 2.66 0.89
C SER A 80 0.34 2.07 1.70
N PRO A 81 -0.91 2.18 1.22
CA PRO A 81 -2.08 1.79 2.01
C PRO A 81 -2.15 0.29 2.28
N LEU A 82 -1.56 -0.53 1.39
CA LEU A 82 -1.53 -1.98 1.55
C LEU A 82 -0.93 -2.39 2.89
N SER A 83 0.23 -1.83 3.26
CA SER A 83 0.90 -2.19 4.52
C SER A 83 0.04 -1.91 5.75
N VAL A 84 -0.68 -0.78 5.74
CA VAL A 84 -1.61 -0.36 6.80
C VAL A 84 -2.86 -1.24 6.82
N ALA A 85 -3.46 -1.50 5.66
CA ALA A 85 -4.63 -2.36 5.53
C ALA A 85 -4.33 -3.78 6.00
N THR A 86 -3.16 -4.32 5.65
CA THR A 86 -2.74 -5.65 6.11
C THR A 86 -2.54 -5.69 7.62
N ALA A 87 -1.96 -4.66 8.23
CA ALA A 87 -1.82 -4.59 9.69
C ALA A 87 -3.17 -4.52 10.41
N LEU A 88 -4.13 -3.74 9.90
CA LEU A 88 -5.50 -3.67 10.43
C LEU A 88 -6.26 -5.00 10.26
N SER A 89 -6.15 -5.61 9.08
CA SER A 89 -6.78 -6.90 8.77
C SER A 89 -6.23 -8.00 9.68
N ALA A 90 -4.92 -8.04 9.89
CA ALA A 90 -4.27 -8.95 10.83
C ALA A 90 -4.73 -8.73 12.28
N LEU A 91 -4.88 -7.48 12.71
CA LEU A 91 -5.40 -7.16 14.06
C LEU A 91 -6.86 -7.63 14.22
N SER A 92 -7.65 -7.56 13.15
CA SER A 92 -9.04 -8.03 13.18
C SER A 92 -9.17 -9.53 13.48
N LEU A 93 -8.13 -10.34 13.23
CA LEU A 93 -8.10 -11.75 13.66
C LEU A 93 -8.03 -11.89 15.18
N GLU A 94 -7.33 -10.99 15.86
CA GLU A 94 -7.18 -10.99 17.33
C GLU A 94 -8.52 -10.79 18.02
N LEU A 95 -9.30 -9.84 17.50
CA LEU A 95 -10.63 -9.53 18.02
C LEU A 95 -11.60 -10.71 17.89
N ARG A 96 -11.35 -11.63 16.94
CA ARG A 96 -12.23 -12.77 16.64
C ARG A 96 -11.76 -14.08 17.28
N VAL A 97 -10.46 -14.25 17.56
CA VAL A 97 -9.87 -15.54 17.99
C VAL A 97 -9.14 -15.39 19.32
N LYS A 98 -9.89 -15.48 20.43
CA LYS A 98 -9.37 -15.21 21.80
C LYS A 98 -8.42 -16.27 22.40
N SER A 99 -8.28 -17.47 21.82
CA SER A 99 -7.50 -18.57 22.46
C SER A 99 -6.31 -19.10 21.65
N SER A 100 -6.15 -18.73 20.37
CA SER A 100 -5.05 -19.25 19.52
C SER A 100 -4.58 -18.25 18.45
N PHE A 101 -4.68 -16.95 18.71
CA PHE A 101 -4.42 -15.85 17.75
C PHE A 101 -3.13 -15.96 16.91
N VAL A 102 -2.02 -16.39 17.51
CA VAL A 102 -0.71 -16.41 16.84
C VAL A 102 -0.70 -17.35 15.63
N ALA A 103 -1.39 -18.49 15.71
CA ALA A 103 -1.33 -19.50 14.63
C ALA A 103 -2.08 -19.05 13.36
N PRO A 104 -3.33 -18.55 13.41
CA PRO A 104 -4.00 -17.95 12.25
C PRO A 104 -3.23 -16.74 11.69
N LEU A 105 -2.66 -15.91 12.56
CA LEU A 105 -1.90 -14.75 12.13
C LEU A 105 -0.67 -15.16 11.30
N GLU A 106 0.14 -16.07 11.83
CA GLU A 106 1.34 -16.55 11.14
C GLU A 106 0.98 -17.28 9.85
N LYS A 107 -0.10 -18.08 9.87
CA LYS A 107 -0.58 -18.82 8.70
C LYS A 107 -1.07 -17.88 7.58
N SER A 108 -1.81 -16.84 7.91
CA SER A 108 -2.44 -15.95 6.92
C SER A 108 -1.55 -14.80 6.47
N TYR A 109 -0.71 -14.26 7.38
CA TYR A 109 0.06 -13.04 7.13
C TYR A 109 1.58 -13.24 7.23
N GLY A 110 2.05 -14.45 7.55
CA GLY A 110 3.48 -14.75 7.66
C GLY A 110 4.19 -13.94 8.75
N THR A 111 3.44 -13.51 9.77
CA THR A 111 3.93 -12.55 10.75
C THR A 111 3.61 -12.97 12.17
N ARG A 112 4.48 -12.57 13.12
CA ARG A 112 4.31 -12.84 14.54
C ARG A 112 4.24 -11.54 15.32
N PRO A 113 3.43 -11.49 16.38
CA PRO A 113 3.38 -10.33 17.25
C PRO A 113 4.71 -10.10 17.93
N ARG A 114 5.08 -8.84 18.14
CA ARG A 114 6.20 -8.48 19.02
C ARG A 114 5.70 -7.84 20.30
N ILE A 115 6.00 -8.52 21.42
CA ILE A 115 5.80 -7.98 22.77
C ILE A 115 6.98 -7.06 23.07
N LEU A 116 6.67 -5.81 23.43
CA LEU A 116 7.67 -4.82 23.83
C LEU A 116 8.12 -5.03 25.27
N THR A 117 9.33 -4.59 25.56
CA THR A 117 9.97 -4.74 26.87
C THR A 117 9.50 -3.69 27.88
N GLY A 118 8.93 -2.58 27.40
CA GLY A 118 8.60 -1.41 28.21
C GLY A 118 9.77 -0.43 28.37
N ASN A 119 10.95 -0.76 27.84
CA ASN A 119 12.08 0.16 27.75
C ASN A 119 12.06 0.86 26.39
N PRO A 120 11.75 2.17 26.33
CA PRO A 120 11.51 2.87 25.06
C PRO A 120 12.75 2.89 24.14
N ARG A 121 13.96 2.88 24.69
CA ARG A 121 15.20 2.85 23.90
C ARG A 121 15.41 1.48 23.25
N VAL A 122 15.24 0.42 24.03
CA VAL A 122 15.37 -0.97 23.55
C VAL A 122 14.27 -1.27 22.54
N ASP A 123 13.04 -0.88 22.83
CA ASP A 123 11.87 -1.12 21.98
C ASP A 123 11.98 -0.38 20.63
N LEU A 124 12.44 0.89 20.64
CA LEU A 124 12.69 1.63 19.39
C LEU A 124 13.83 1.01 18.57
N GLN A 125 14.89 0.54 19.24
CA GLN A 125 16.00 -0.14 18.56
C GLN A 125 15.53 -1.46 17.92
N GLU A 126 14.69 -2.22 18.61
CA GLU A 126 14.11 -3.46 18.12
C GLU A 126 13.24 -3.24 16.87
N ILE A 127 12.35 -2.24 16.92
CA ILE A 127 11.52 -1.84 15.78
C ILE A 127 12.41 -1.44 14.60
N ASN A 128 13.41 -0.59 14.84
CA ASN A 128 14.34 -0.17 13.80
C ASN A 128 15.09 -1.35 13.17
N ASN A 129 15.59 -2.28 13.97
CA ASN A 129 16.34 -3.44 13.49
C ASN A 129 15.47 -4.36 12.61
N TRP A 130 14.21 -4.60 12.99
CA TRP A 130 13.31 -5.34 12.13
C TRP A 130 13.00 -4.58 10.84
N VAL A 131 12.77 -3.26 10.89
CA VAL A 131 12.48 -2.47 9.67
C VAL A 131 13.66 -2.54 8.72
N GLN A 132 14.87 -2.44 9.24
CA GLN A 132 16.09 -2.64 8.46
C GLN A 132 16.14 -4.04 7.83
N ALA A 133 15.84 -5.09 8.59
CA ALA A 133 15.86 -6.47 8.09
C ALA A 133 14.86 -6.69 6.94
N GLN A 134 13.60 -6.27 7.11
CA GLN A 134 12.57 -6.47 6.09
C GLN A 134 12.78 -5.61 4.85
N MET A 135 13.21 -4.37 5.06
CA MET A 135 13.39 -3.41 3.97
C MET A 135 14.78 -3.50 3.36
N LYS A 136 15.60 -4.50 3.73
CA LYS A 136 16.98 -4.68 3.27
C LYS A 136 17.82 -3.40 3.40
N GLY A 137 17.60 -2.68 4.50
CA GLY A 137 18.25 -1.41 4.81
C GLY A 137 17.86 -0.21 3.93
N LYS A 138 16.74 -0.26 3.21
CA LYS A 138 16.31 0.79 2.27
C LYS A 138 15.47 1.90 2.87
N ILE A 139 14.96 1.72 4.09
CA ILE A 139 14.21 2.74 4.83
C ILE A 139 15.12 3.27 5.95
N ALA A 140 15.09 4.57 6.21
CA ALA A 140 15.86 5.18 7.30
C ALA A 140 15.34 4.69 8.67
N ARG A 141 16.23 4.67 9.67
CA ARG A 141 15.85 4.39 11.06
C ARG A 141 15.02 5.55 11.60
N SER A 142 13.97 5.23 12.35
CA SER A 142 13.20 6.22 13.09
C SER A 142 14.00 6.72 14.29
N THR A 143 14.01 8.04 14.48
CA THR A 143 14.53 8.72 15.67
C THR A 143 13.41 9.19 16.61
N ARG A 144 12.15 8.91 16.26
CA ARG A 144 10.99 9.35 17.03
C ARG A 144 10.87 8.55 18.32
N GLU A 145 10.61 9.25 19.42
CA GLU A 145 10.39 8.63 20.72
C GLU A 145 9.12 7.76 20.74
N MET A 146 9.19 6.66 21.50
CA MET A 146 8.05 5.79 21.70
C MET A 146 7.08 6.41 22.73
N PRO A 147 5.77 6.47 22.47
CA PRO A 147 4.79 6.92 23.43
C PRO A 147 4.86 6.09 24.72
N SER A 148 4.75 6.74 25.88
CA SER A 148 4.81 6.09 27.20
C SER A 148 3.59 5.20 27.50
N ALA A 149 2.44 5.49 26.88
CA ALA A 149 1.20 4.72 27.02
C ALA A 149 0.86 4.00 25.71
N LEU A 150 1.52 2.86 25.46
CA LEU A 150 1.34 2.06 24.25
C LEU A 150 0.70 0.72 24.59
N SER A 151 -0.51 0.49 24.08
CA SER A 151 -1.20 -0.81 24.18
C SER A 151 -0.94 -1.65 22.93
N ILE A 152 -1.35 -1.15 21.76
CA ILE A 152 -1.19 -1.84 20.47
C ILE A 152 -0.58 -0.84 19.48
N LEU A 153 0.44 -1.27 18.73
CA LEU A 153 1.09 -0.47 17.71
C LEU A 153 1.04 -1.20 16.37
N LEU A 154 0.26 -0.67 15.44
CA LEU A 154 0.26 -1.15 14.06
C LEU A 154 1.34 -0.43 13.26
N LEU A 155 2.20 -1.20 12.60
CA LEU A 155 3.33 -0.68 11.85
C LEU A 155 3.29 -1.15 10.40
N GLY A 156 2.93 -0.23 9.50
CA GLY A 156 3.05 -0.42 8.05
C GLY A 156 4.35 0.19 7.54
N VAL A 157 5.16 -0.60 6.83
CA VAL A 157 6.33 -0.11 6.12
C VAL A 157 6.36 -0.70 4.71
N ALA A 158 6.79 0.10 3.74
CA ALA A 158 6.88 -0.32 2.36
C ALA A 158 8.03 0.41 1.67
N TYR A 159 8.69 -0.30 0.77
CA TYR A 159 9.74 0.24 -0.10
C TYR A 159 9.49 -0.23 -1.53
N PHE A 160 9.55 0.70 -2.48
CA PHE A 160 9.42 0.39 -3.90
C PHE A 160 10.54 1.04 -4.69
N LYS A 161 11.19 0.23 -5.53
CA LYS A 161 12.14 0.70 -6.55
C LYS A 161 11.94 -0.12 -7.82
N GLY A 162 11.06 0.38 -8.68
CA GLY A 162 10.73 -0.25 -9.95
C GLY A 162 11.78 -0.02 -11.04
N GLN A 163 11.61 -0.74 -12.15
CA GLN A 163 12.28 -0.49 -13.41
C GLN A 163 11.23 -0.24 -14.49
N TRP A 164 11.41 0.80 -15.29
CA TRP A 164 10.58 1.04 -16.46
C TRP A 164 10.84 -0.06 -17.51
N VAL A 165 9.78 -0.46 -18.23
CA VAL A 165 9.89 -1.37 -19.38
C VAL A 165 10.77 -0.73 -20.47
N THR A 166 10.47 0.52 -20.82
CA THR A 166 11.32 1.36 -21.68
C THR A 166 12.11 2.32 -20.80
N LYS A 167 13.44 2.17 -20.77
CA LYS A 167 14.32 3.00 -19.94
C LYS A 167 14.58 4.35 -20.59
N PHE A 168 14.69 5.38 -19.77
CA PHE A 168 15.17 6.70 -20.19
C PHE A 168 16.68 6.67 -20.49
N ASP A 169 17.11 7.42 -21.50
CA ASP A 169 18.52 7.71 -21.74
C ASP A 169 18.99 8.75 -20.72
N SER A 170 19.92 8.38 -19.84
CA SER A 170 20.42 9.26 -18.78
C SER A 170 21.06 10.55 -19.34
N ARG A 171 21.61 10.51 -20.56
CA ARG A 171 22.21 11.68 -21.23
C ARG A 171 21.19 12.74 -21.63
N LYS A 172 19.92 12.37 -21.71
CA LYS A 172 18.81 13.28 -22.01
C LYS A 172 18.15 13.85 -20.76
N THR A 173 18.62 13.48 -19.57
CA THR A 173 18.14 14.07 -18.32
C THR A 173 18.80 15.43 -18.13
N THR A 174 18.00 16.49 -18.07
CA THR A 174 18.49 17.87 -17.98
C THR A 174 17.72 18.64 -16.90
N LEU A 175 18.32 19.72 -16.36
CA LEU A 175 17.64 20.61 -15.42
C LEU A 175 16.58 21.42 -16.17
N GLN A 176 15.31 21.17 -15.83
CA GLN A 176 14.13 21.82 -16.41
C GLN A 176 13.31 22.49 -15.32
N ASP A 177 12.49 23.45 -15.73
CA ASP A 177 11.61 24.19 -14.83
C ASP A 177 10.42 23.32 -14.42
N PHE A 178 10.11 23.34 -13.12
CA PHE A 178 8.95 22.72 -12.50
C PHE A 178 8.19 23.79 -11.72
N HIS A 179 6.97 24.06 -12.15
CA HIS A 179 6.10 25.06 -11.55
C HIS A 179 5.43 24.46 -10.30
N LEU A 180 5.70 25.04 -9.13
CA LEU A 180 5.07 24.66 -7.87
C LEU A 180 3.66 25.27 -7.76
N ASP A 181 3.52 26.46 -8.33
CA ASP A 181 2.29 27.23 -8.55
C ASP A 181 2.57 28.29 -9.63
N GLU A 182 1.64 29.22 -9.84
CA GLU A 182 1.73 30.29 -10.84
C GLU A 182 2.96 31.19 -10.66
N ASP A 183 3.43 31.41 -9.43
CA ASP A 183 4.48 32.39 -9.11
C ASP A 183 5.83 31.73 -8.82
N ARG A 184 5.83 30.46 -8.38
CA ARG A 184 7.02 29.77 -7.88
C ARG A 184 7.47 28.67 -8.82
N THR A 185 8.71 28.77 -9.28
CA THR A 185 9.36 27.78 -10.14
C THR A 185 10.65 27.29 -9.52
N VAL A 186 10.91 25.98 -9.65
CA VAL A 186 12.17 25.35 -9.24
C VAL A 186 12.75 24.54 -10.39
N ARG A 187 14.08 24.40 -10.43
CA ARG A 187 14.74 23.56 -11.45
C ARG A 187 14.96 22.15 -10.93
N VAL A 188 14.47 21.16 -11.67
CA VAL A 188 14.57 19.73 -11.31
C VAL A 188 15.19 18.93 -12.45
N PRO A 189 15.95 17.85 -12.16
CA PRO A 189 16.45 16.94 -13.19
C PRO A 189 15.27 16.17 -13.81
N MET A 190 14.85 16.55 -15.01
CA MET A 190 13.73 15.95 -15.72
C MET A 190 14.23 14.92 -16.74
N MET A 191 13.71 13.69 -16.63
CA MET A 191 13.96 12.64 -17.63
C MET A 191 13.20 12.97 -18.92
N SER A 192 13.73 12.57 -20.08
CA SER A 192 13.13 12.89 -21.38
C SER A 192 13.14 11.70 -22.33
N ASP A 193 11.98 11.44 -22.94
CA ASP A 193 11.83 10.57 -24.11
C ASP A 193 10.77 11.18 -25.06
N PRO A 194 11.21 11.95 -26.08
CA PRO A 194 10.30 12.61 -27.02
C PRO A 194 9.47 11.66 -27.91
N LYS A 195 9.78 10.35 -27.91
CA LYS A 195 9.09 9.35 -28.72
C LYS A 195 8.49 8.24 -27.85
N ALA A 196 8.20 8.55 -26.59
CA ALA A 196 7.61 7.61 -25.65
C ALA A 196 6.26 7.10 -26.17
N ILE A 197 6.07 5.78 -26.11
CA ILE A 197 4.79 5.13 -26.39
C ILE A 197 4.13 4.84 -25.04
N LEU A 198 3.02 5.50 -24.77
CA LEU A 198 2.28 5.39 -23.50
C LEU A 198 0.76 5.41 -23.75
N ARG A 199 0.00 4.85 -22.83
CA ARG A 199 -1.47 4.98 -22.82
C ARG A 199 -1.81 6.35 -22.22
N TYR A 200 -2.64 7.12 -22.91
CA TYR A 200 -3.05 8.47 -22.49
C TYR A 200 -4.56 8.61 -22.62
N GLY A 201 -5.17 9.37 -21.70
CA GLY A 201 -6.57 9.79 -21.74
C GLY A 201 -6.68 11.17 -21.07
N LEU A 202 -7.39 12.10 -21.70
CA LEU A 202 -7.70 13.41 -21.15
C LEU A 202 -9.09 13.34 -20.52
N ASP A 203 -9.17 13.66 -19.24
CA ASP A 203 -10.43 13.78 -18.51
C ASP A 203 -10.80 15.25 -18.42
N SER A 204 -11.95 15.65 -18.97
CA SER A 204 -12.42 17.03 -18.97
C SER A 204 -13.15 17.42 -17.69
N ASP A 205 -13.55 16.43 -16.90
CA ASP A 205 -14.41 16.62 -15.74
C ASP A 205 -13.59 16.77 -14.44
N LEU A 206 -12.28 16.53 -14.51
CA LEU A 206 -11.28 16.73 -13.46
C LEU A 206 -10.51 18.04 -13.67
#